data_AF-B5Y2N7-F1
#
_entry.id   AF-B5Y2N7-F1
#
_cell.length_a   1.000
_cell.length_b   1.000
_cell.length_c   1.000
_cell.angle_alpha   90.00
_cell.angle_beta   90.00
_cell.angle_gamma   90.00
#
_symmetry.space_group_name_H-M   'P 1'
#
loop_
_entity.id
_entity.type
_entity.pdbx_description
1 polymer ?
#
loop_
_entity_poly.entity_id
_entity_poly.type
_entity_poly.pdbx_seq_one_letter_code
_entity_poly.pdbx_strand_id
1 'polypeptide(L)'
;MNKPDGLQAFEQPLASLPRMLRQLILERIQNLTHYEPVIGIMGKSGAGKSSLCNELFRGEVSPVSDVNACTRDVLRFRLRSGRHSLVIVDLPGVGENGLRDHEYRALYCRMLPELDLVLWVIKADDRALTVDEQFWHGVMQPYRQKVLFVINQADKIEPCHEWDTLTSKPSPHQLGNLKAKQAAIMAMFKPHHPVCVVSASTGWGIEDMVANMMCCLPDRAASPVVTQLQGRLCTEPVKSQARDSFGDAVGRVFDTAESSSFLPAPLKTVIRSVRDAVVSVARAVWDWIFF
;
A
#
# COMPACT_ATOMS: atom_id res chain seq x y z
N MET A 1 -9.44 -8.58 30.92
CA MET A 1 -10.11 -9.63 30.12
C MET A 1 -9.24 -9.90 28.91
N ASN A 2 -8.63 -11.09 28.83
CA ASN A 2 -7.86 -11.47 27.65
C ASN A 2 -8.83 -11.55 26.47
N LYS A 3 -8.63 -10.72 25.43
CA LYS A 3 -9.35 -10.88 24.17
C LYS A 3 -9.20 -12.36 23.76
N PRO A 4 -10.28 -13.10 23.46
CA PRO A 4 -10.13 -14.44 22.92
C PRO A 4 -9.20 -14.34 21.71
N ASP A 5 -8.17 -15.16 21.69
CA ASP A 5 -7.20 -15.16 20.60
C ASP A 5 -7.98 -15.48 19.33
N GLY A 6 -8.16 -14.51 18.42
CA GLY A 6 -9.01 -14.67 17.23
C GLY A 6 -8.62 -15.88 16.38
N LEU A 7 -7.39 -16.37 16.58
CA LEU A 7 -6.87 -17.59 16.00
C LEU A 7 -7.53 -18.88 16.49
N GLN A 8 -8.07 -18.91 17.72
CA GLN A 8 -8.82 -20.07 18.26
C GLN A 8 -10.08 -20.36 17.44
N ALA A 9 -10.67 -19.35 16.80
CA ALA A 9 -11.84 -19.52 15.95
C ALA A 9 -11.56 -20.43 14.73
N PHE A 10 -10.30 -20.58 14.32
CA PHE A 10 -9.91 -21.47 13.22
C PHE A 10 -9.79 -22.94 13.64
N GLU A 11 -9.74 -23.27 14.93
CA GLU A 11 -9.52 -24.66 15.36
C GLU A 11 -10.68 -25.60 15.01
N GLN A 12 -11.92 -25.12 15.20
CA GLN A 12 -13.14 -25.88 14.89
C GLN A 12 -13.26 -26.23 13.40
N PRO A 13 -13.21 -25.29 12.45
CA PRO A 13 -13.34 -25.64 11.02
C PRO A 13 -12.17 -26.50 10.53
N LEU A 14 -10.98 -26.41 11.13
CA LEU A 14 -9.83 -27.25 10.78
C LEU A 14 -9.84 -28.64 11.45
N ALA A 15 -10.82 -28.94 12.31
CA ALA A 15 -10.86 -30.17 13.10
C ALA A 15 -10.96 -31.45 12.26
N SER A 16 -11.50 -31.36 11.05
CA SER A 16 -11.62 -32.47 10.09
C SER A 16 -10.31 -32.80 9.36
N LEU A 17 -9.31 -31.90 9.41
CA LEU A 17 -8.03 -32.13 8.74
C LEU A 17 -7.08 -32.97 9.61
N PRO A 18 -6.19 -33.77 8.98
CA PRO A 18 -5.10 -34.44 9.68
C PRO A 18 -4.27 -33.45 10.51
N ARG A 19 -3.81 -33.88 11.69
CA ARG A 19 -3.13 -33.01 12.68
C ARG A 19 -1.98 -32.20 12.06
N MET A 20 -1.13 -32.84 11.25
CA MET A 20 -0.01 -32.17 10.60
C MET A 20 -0.46 -31.04 9.65
N LEU A 21 -1.47 -31.31 8.82
CA LEU A 21 -1.99 -30.33 7.86
C LEU A 21 -2.67 -29.16 8.58
N ARG A 22 -3.42 -29.45 9.65
CA ARG A 22 -4.02 -28.44 10.53
C ARG A 22 -2.96 -27.52 11.13
N GLN A 23 -1.89 -28.08 11.70
CA GLN A 23 -0.81 -27.28 12.29
C GLN A 23 -0.13 -26.38 11.26
N LEU A 24 0.17 -26.93 10.08
CA LEU A 24 0.79 -26.17 8.99
C LEU A 24 -0.11 -25.03 8.48
N ILE A 25 -1.42 -25.25 8.38
CA ILE A 25 -2.37 -24.21 7.98
C ILE A 25 -2.48 -23.13 9.05
N LEU A 26 -2.61 -23.50 10.32
CA LEU A 26 -2.66 -22.54 11.43
C LEU A 26 -1.39 -21.68 11.49
N GLU A 27 -0.21 -22.28 11.34
CA GLU A 27 1.06 -21.57 11.29
C GLU A 27 1.11 -20.58 10.11
N ARG A 28 0.64 -20.98 8.93
CA ARG A 28 0.56 -20.09 7.77
C ARG A 28 -0.42 -18.94 7.97
N ILE A 29 -1.59 -19.19 8.58
CA ILE A 29 -2.55 -18.14 8.92
C ILE A 29 -1.94 -17.18 9.96
N GLN A 30 -1.27 -17.70 10.98
CA GLN A 30 -0.53 -16.89 11.96
C GLN A 30 0.54 -16.01 11.30
N ASN A 31 1.26 -16.54 10.31
CA ASN A 31 2.24 -15.75 9.56
C ASN A 31 1.57 -14.63 8.74
N LEU A 32 0.35 -14.85 8.24
CA LEU A 32 -0.43 -13.78 7.58
C LEU A 32 -0.84 -12.68 8.57
N THR A 33 -1.24 -13.04 9.79
CA THR A 33 -1.63 -12.03 10.79
C THR A 33 -0.44 -11.20 11.29
N HIS A 34 0.79 -11.72 11.20
CA HIS A 34 2.01 -11.02 11.61
C HIS A 34 2.83 -10.50 10.43
N TYR A 35 2.26 -10.51 9.22
CA TYR A 35 2.94 -10.00 8.04
C TYR A 35 3.25 -8.51 8.22
N GLU A 36 4.50 -8.11 7.95
CA GLU A 36 4.94 -6.72 8.00
C GLU A 36 5.08 -6.19 6.57
N PRO A 37 4.14 -5.35 6.10
CA PRO A 37 4.23 -4.82 4.75
C PRO A 37 5.36 -3.80 4.63
N VAL A 38 5.85 -3.63 3.41
CA VAL A 38 6.87 -2.64 3.11
C VAL A 38 6.37 -1.73 1.99
N ILE A 39 6.13 -0.45 2.30
CA ILE A 39 5.67 0.56 1.34
C ILE A 39 6.80 1.55 1.06
N GLY A 40 7.15 1.72 -0.22
CA GLY A 40 8.07 2.76 -0.64
C GLY A 40 7.34 4.04 -1.03
N ILE A 41 7.82 5.19 -0.59
CA ILE A 41 7.36 6.50 -1.06
C ILE A 41 8.50 7.13 -1.84
N MET A 42 8.27 7.35 -3.13
CA MET A 42 9.32 7.71 -4.09
C MET A 42 8.86 8.85 -4.99
N GLY A 43 9.80 9.49 -5.67
CA GLY A 43 9.54 10.60 -6.57
C GLY A 43 10.54 11.73 -6.35
N LYS A 44 10.44 12.77 -7.18
CA LYS A 44 11.37 13.90 -7.16
C LYS A 44 11.47 14.60 -5.81
N SER A 45 12.57 15.31 -5.63
CA SER A 45 12.76 16.19 -4.47
C SER A 45 11.65 17.26 -4.40
N GLY A 46 11.17 17.52 -3.19
CA GLY A 46 10.07 18.45 -2.92
C GLY A 46 8.68 18.01 -3.38
N ALA A 47 8.47 16.79 -3.91
CA ALA A 47 7.15 16.32 -4.38
C ALA A 47 6.08 16.14 -3.29
N GLY A 48 6.45 16.38 -2.02
CA GLY A 48 5.56 16.24 -0.86
C GLY A 48 5.44 14.80 -0.36
N LYS A 49 6.47 13.97 -0.55
CA LYS A 49 6.54 12.57 -0.07
C LYS A 49 6.29 12.48 1.45
N SER A 50 7.01 13.27 2.24
CA SER A 50 6.89 13.28 3.70
C SER A 50 5.53 13.79 4.16
N SER A 51 5.00 14.85 3.52
CA SER A 51 3.64 15.36 3.80
C SER A 51 2.57 14.31 3.51
N LEU A 52 2.69 13.60 2.38
CA LEU A 52 1.77 12.50 2.04
C LEU A 52 1.87 11.35 3.06
N CYS A 53 3.08 10.98 3.46
CA CYS A 53 3.28 9.95 4.46
C CYS A 53 2.60 10.29 5.80
N ASN A 54 2.81 11.51 6.27
CA ASN A 54 2.21 12.01 7.51
C ASN A 54 0.69 12.09 7.41
N GLU A 55 0.15 12.44 6.25
CA GLU A 55 -1.29 12.48 6.02
C GLU A 55 -1.92 11.07 6.00
N LEU A 56 -1.20 10.06 5.51
CA LEU A 56 -1.69 8.68 5.41
C LEU A 56 -1.63 7.89 6.72
N PHE A 57 -0.50 7.94 7.44
CA PHE A 57 -0.21 7.01 8.52
C PHE A 57 -0.19 7.66 9.91
N ARG A 58 -0.49 6.85 10.94
CA ARG A 58 -0.40 7.26 12.35
C ARG A 58 1.06 7.21 12.84
N GLY A 59 1.41 8.13 13.74
CA GLY A 59 2.74 8.23 14.35
C GLY A 59 3.62 9.30 13.69
N GLU A 60 4.63 9.79 14.42
CA GLU A 60 5.60 10.73 13.85
C GLU A 60 6.48 9.99 12.83
N VAL A 61 6.06 9.98 11.56
CA VAL A 61 6.91 9.51 10.46
C VAL A 61 7.78 10.67 10.01
N SER A 62 8.91 10.80 10.71
CA SER A 62 9.92 11.83 10.53
C SER A 62 9.48 13.25 10.92
N PRO A 63 10.29 14.00 11.71
CA PRO A 63 10.18 15.44 11.68
C PRO A 63 10.38 15.88 10.23
N VAL A 64 9.50 16.73 9.72
CA VAL A 64 9.71 17.44 8.46
C VAL A 64 10.95 18.30 8.66
N SER A 65 12.13 17.76 8.32
CA SER A 65 13.35 18.56 8.30
C SER A 65 13.42 19.24 6.93
N ASP A 66 12.78 20.40 6.82
CA ASP A 66 13.06 21.37 5.76
C ASP A 66 14.53 21.87 5.82
N VAL A 67 15.34 21.35 6.75
CA VAL A 67 16.75 21.69 6.98
C VAL A 67 17.74 20.72 6.31
N ASN A 68 17.33 19.52 5.87
CA ASN A 68 18.23 18.56 5.21
C ASN A 68 17.71 18.15 3.84
N ALA A 69 17.91 19.02 2.85
CA ALA A 69 17.67 18.75 1.43
C ALA A 69 18.63 17.69 0.82
N CYS A 70 18.87 16.56 1.50
CA CYS A 70 19.80 15.50 1.07
C CYS A 70 19.54 14.19 1.85
N THR A 71 18.43 13.49 1.62
CA THR A 71 18.27 12.11 2.11
C THR A 71 19.12 11.18 1.24
N ARG A 72 20.40 11.01 1.56
CA ARG A 72 21.37 10.23 0.76
C ARG A 72 21.25 8.72 0.98
N ASP A 73 20.73 8.31 2.15
CA ASP A 73 20.59 6.91 2.56
C ASP A 73 19.12 6.47 2.53
N VAL A 74 18.89 5.16 2.38
CA VAL A 74 17.54 4.58 2.52
C VAL A 74 17.10 4.74 3.97
N LEU A 75 16.04 5.50 4.20
CA LEU A 75 15.43 5.58 5.52
C LEU A 75 14.29 4.56 5.62
N ARG A 76 14.32 3.78 6.70
CA ARG A 76 13.27 2.81 7.02
C ARG A 76 12.60 3.22 8.33
N PHE A 77 11.31 3.52 8.27
CA PHE A 77 10.49 3.87 9.42
C PHE A 77 9.54 2.73 9.72
N ARG A 78 9.61 2.17 10.92
CA ARG A 78 8.73 1.09 11.35
C ARG A 78 7.59 1.65 12.20
N LEU A 79 6.39 1.63 11.65
CA LEU A 79 5.16 1.94 12.35
C LEU A 79 4.64 0.71 13.08
N ARG A 80 4.11 0.90 14.28
CA ARG A 80 3.57 -0.19 15.12
C ARG A 80 2.23 0.21 15.72
N SER A 81 1.27 -0.70 15.62
CA SER A 81 -0.03 -0.60 16.29
C SER A 81 -0.37 -1.96 16.89
N GLY A 82 -0.34 -2.06 18.22
CA GLY A 82 -0.49 -3.34 18.91
C GLY A 82 0.58 -4.36 18.48
N ARG A 83 0.14 -5.48 17.91
CA ARG A 83 1.02 -6.57 17.40
C ARG A 83 1.36 -6.44 15.91
N HIS A 84 0.80 -5.44 15.23
CA HIS A 84 0.92 -5.25 13.80
C HIS A 84 1.90 -4.12 13.49
N SER A 85 2.63 -4.25 12.39
CA SER A 85 3.61 -3.24 11.98
C SER A 85 3.68 -3.08 10.46
N LEU A 86 4.17 -1.91 10.05
CA LEU A 86 4.36 -1.49 8.66
C LEU A 86 5.72 -0.81 8.54
N VAL A 87 6.46 -1.09 7.48
CA VAL A 87 7.71 -0.39 7.17
C VAL A 87 7.47 0.58 6.03
N ILE A 88 7.74 1.86 6.29
CA ILE A 88 7.83 2.89 5.27
C ILE A 88 9.29 3.03 4.85
N VAL A 89 9.54 2.96 3.55
CA VAL A 89 10.84 3.18 2.94
C VAL A 89 10.81 4.52 2.24
N ASP A 90 11.57 5.48 2.75
CA ASP A 90 11.82 6.75 2.06
C ASP A 90 13.17 6.65 1.35
N LEU A 91 13.12 6.77 0.03
CA LEU A 91 14.30 6.77 -0.82
C LEU A 91 14.66 8.21 -1.20
N PRO A 92 15.95 8.50 -1.46
CA PRO A 92 16.38 9.79 -1.99
C PRO A 92 15.46 10.29 -3.11
N GLY A 93 15.13 11.57 -3.04
CA GLY A 93 14.44 12.24 -4.14
C GLY A 93 15.31 12.24 -5.39
N VAL A 94 14.75 11.79 -6.51
CA VAL A 94 15.44 11.79 -7.81
C VAL A 94 15.49 13.19 -8.42
N GLY A 95 16.48 13.46 -9.27
CA GLY A 95 16.54 14.70 -10.05
C GLY A 95 17.23 15.89 -9.38
N GLU A 96 17.96 15.66 -8.28
CA GLU A 96 18.83 16.69 -7.67
C GLU A 96 20.20 16.79 -8.36
N ASN A 97 20.73 15.69 -8.90
CA ASN A 97 22.01 15.65 -9.62
C ASN A 97 22.10 14.39 -10.51
N GLY A 98 22.32 14.58 -11.81
CA GLY A 98 22.35 13.49 -12.80
C GLY A 98 23.42 12.41 -12.58
N LEU A 99 24.57 12.74 -11.95
CA LEU A 99 25.56 11.72 -11.55
C LEU A 99 25.03 10.82 -10.42
N ARG A 100 24.30 11.41 -9.46
CA ARG A 100 23.71 10.68 -8.33
C ARG A 100 22.51 9.84 -8.75
N ASP A 101 21.81 10.25 -9.81
CA ASP A 101 20.68 9.49 -10.33
C ASP A 101 21.11 8.07 -10.78
N HIS A 102 22.35 7.86 -11.24
CA HIS A 102 22.85 6.52 -11.55
C HIS A 102 22.97 5.64 -10.30
N GLU A 103 23.49 6.18 -9.19
CA GLU A 103 23.59 5.49 -7.90
C GLU A 103 22.20 5.18 -7.34
N TYR A 104 21.27 6.14 -7.46
CA TYR A 104 19.88 5.96 -7.05
C TYR A 104 19.17 4.88 -7.88
N ARG A 105 19.44 4.77 -9.19
CA ARG A 105 18.88 3.65 -9.99
C ARG A 105 19.29 2.30 -9.43
N ALA A 106 20.58 2.10 -9.14
CA ALA A 106 21.06 0.86 -8.55
C ALA A 106 20.42 0.60 -7.18
N LEU A 107 20.21 1.64 -6.37
CA LEU A 107 19.52 1.54 -5.10
C LEU A 107 18.06 1.11 -5.25
N TYR A 108 17.32 1.73 -6.17
CA TYR A 108 15.93 1.41 -6.45
C TYR A 108 15.80 -0.03 -6.97
N CYS A 109 16.67 -0.48 -7.87
CA CYS A 109 16.70 -1.88 -8.34
C CYS A 109 16.85 -2.89 -7.20
N ARG A 110 17.66 -2.58 -6.17
CA ARG A 110 17.82 -3.46 -5.01
C ARG A 110 16.59 -3.46 -4.09
N MET A 111 15.92 -2.31 -3.96
CA MET A 111 14.84 -2.13 -3.00
C MET A 111 13.48 -2.59 -3.53
N LEU A 112 13.16 -2.37 -4.82
CA LEU A 112 11.86 -2.68 -5.42
C LEU A 112 11.37 -4.14 -5.23
N PRO A 113 12.23 -5.18 -5.26
CA PRO A 113 11.81 -6.55 -4.95
C PRO A 113 11.18 -6.69 -3.57
N GLU A 114 11.71 -5.98 -2.56
CA GLU A 114 11.30 -6.07 -1.16
C GLU A 114 9.98 -5.33 -0.87
N LEU A 115 9.58 -4.40 -1.73
CA LEU A 115 8.39 -3.57 -1.51
C LEU A 115 7.11 -4.31 -1.91
N ASP A 116 6.07 -4.16 -1.11
CA ASP A 116 4.71 -4.59 -1.45
C ASP A 116 4.01 -3.56 -2.35
N LEU A 117 4.29 -2.27 -2.13
CA LEU A 117 3.74 -1.17 -2.92
C LEU A 117 4.72 0.00 -2.99
N VAL A 118 4.67 0.74 -4.10
CA VAL A 118 5.39 1.99 -4.33
C VAL A 118 4.39 3.09 -4.60
N LEU A 119 4.43 4.16 -3.81
CA LEU A 119 3.74 5.42 -4.09
C LEU A 119 4.71 6.32 -4.85
N TRP A 120 4.52 6.46 -6.17
CA TRP A 120 5.31 7.36 -6.99
C TRP A 120 4.66 8.75 -7.04
N VAL A 121 5.25 9.70 -6.31
CA VAL A 121 4.68 11.03 -6.08
C VAL A 121 5.21 12.02 -7.12
N ILE A 122 4.29 12.66 -7.85
CA ILE A 122 4.55 13.70 -8.84
C ILE A 122 3.85 14.98 -8.39
N LYS A 123 4.49 16.15 -8.53
CA LYS A 123 3.81 17.43 -8.24
C LYS A 123 2.81 17.76 -9.34
N ALA A 124 1.68 18.34 -8.96
CA ALA A 124 0.64 18.76 -9.89
C ALA A 124 1.12 19.82 -10.89
N ASP A 125 1.96 20.76 -10.45
CA ASP A 125 2.47 21.89 -11.23
C ASP A 125 3.77 21.60 -12.01
N ASP A 126 4.43 20.46 -11.73
CA ASP A 126 5.70 20.11 -12.37
C ASP A 126 5.51 19.82 -13.87
N ARG A 127 6.25 20.51 -14.72
CA ARG A 127 6.23 20.34 -16.18
C ARG A 127 7.38 19.46 -16.69
N ALA A 128 8.41 19.24 -15.88
CA ALA A 128 9.69 18.67 -16.32
C ALA A 128 9.81 17.18 -15.98
N LEU A 129 8.97 16.31 -16.54
CA LEU A 129 8.89 14.88 -16.17
C LEU A 129 10.04 13.98 -16.64
N THR A 130 11.08 14.52 -17.28
CA THR A 130 12.18 13.75 -17.88
C THR A 130 12.86 12.80 -16.89
N VAL A 131 13.10 13.24 -15.65
CA VAL A 131 13.71 12.38 -14.62
C VAL A 131 12.76 11.23 -14.24
N ASP A 132 11.46 11.51 -14.09
CA ASP A 132 10.46 10.48 -13.80
C ASP A 132 10.40 9.44 -14.92
N GLU A 133 10.39 9.88 -16.19
CA GLU A 133 10.42 9.00 -17.35
C GLU A 133 11.65 8.10 -17.37
N GLN A 134 12.82 8.66 -17.06
CA GLN A 134 14.05 7.89 -17.02
C GLN A 134 14.06 6.82 -15.91
N PHE A 135 13.54 7.13 -14.71
CA PHE A 135 13.41 6.13 -13.65
C PHE A 135 12.33 5.10 -13.95
N TRP A 136 11.22 5.53 -14.55
CA TRP A 136 10.15 4.65 -14.97
C TRP A 136 10.64 3.59 -15.95
N HIS A 137 11.22 4.02 -17.07
CA HIS A 137 11.71 3.12 -18.12
C HIS A 137 12.96 2.35 -17.71
N GLY A 138 13.84 2.95 -16.91
CA GLY A 138 15.10 2.33 -16.50
C GLY A 138 14.97 1.31 -15.37
N VAL A 139 13.98 1.47 -14.48
CA VAL A 139 13.95 0.73 -13.21
C VAL A 139 12.55 0.25 -12.82
N MET A 140 11.53 1.08 -12.94
CA MET A 140 10.22 0.77 -12.33
C MET A 140 9.29 -0.06 -13.22
N GLN A 141 9.42 0.02 -14.55
CA GLN A 141 8.51 -0.63 -15.50
C GLN A 141 8.31 -2.14 -15.25
N PRO A 142 9.34 -2.95 -14.88
CA PRO A 142 9.16 -4.35 -14.51
C PRO A 142 8.29 -4.58 -13.26
N TYR A 143 8.15 -3.55 -12.43
CA TYR A 143 7.39 -3.55 -11.19
C TYR A 143 6.09 -2.75 -11.29
N ARG A 144 5.62 -2.41 -12.49
CA ARG A 144 4.45 -1.53 -12.72
C ARG A 144 3.18 -1.93 -11.94
N GLN A 145 2.99 -3.22 -11.65
CA GLN A 145 1.89 -3.75 -10.85
C GLN A 145 1.99 -3.41 -9.35
N LYS A 146 3.17 -3.00 -8.87
CA LYS A 146 3.41 -2.54 -7.51
C LYS A 146 3.46 -1.01 -7.42
N VAL A 147 3.21 -0.27 -8.51
CA VAL A 147 3.40 1.19 -8.53
C VAL A 147 2.06 1.89 -8.66
N LEU A 148 1.73 2.71 -7.65
CA LEU A 148 0.62 3.64 -7.67
C LEU A 148 1.16 5.07 -7.88
N PHE A 149 0.77 5.71 -8.97
CA PHE A 149 1.12 7.11 -9.23
C PHE A 149 0.20 8.03 -8.43
N VAL A 150 0.81 9.02 -7.77
CA VAL A 150 0.10 10.00 -6.94
C VAL A 150 0.52 11.40 -7.37
N ILE A 151 -0.40 12.13 -7.99
CA ILE A 151 -0.24 13.56 -8.26
C ILE A 151 -0.56 14.30 -6.97
N ASN A 152 0.44 14.85 -6.31
CA ASN A 152 0.31 15.59 -5.06
C ASN A 152 0.38 17.11 -5.29
N GLN A 153 0.08 17.88 -4.25
CA GLN A 153 0.05 19.35 -4.28
C GLN A 153 -0.99 19.89 -5.27
N ALA A 154 -2.15 19.23 -5.34
CA ALA A 154 -3.26 19.65 -6.20
C ALA A 154 -3.73 21.07 -5.91
N ASP A 155 -3.55 21.56 -4.69
CA ASP A 155 -3.79 22.94 -4.24
C ASP A 155 -2.95 23.98 -5.01
N LYS A 156 -1.80 23.58 -5.54
CA LYS A 156 -0.86 24.47 -6.22
C LYS A 156 -0.98 24.48 -7.74
N ILE A 157 -1.89 23.69 -8.31
CA ILE A 157 -2.07 23.71 -9.76
C ILE A 157 -2.68 25.05 -10.19
N GLU A 158 -2.23 25.56 -11.34
CA GLU A 158 -2.76 26.81 -11.88
C GLU A 158 -4.24 26.71 -12.23
N PRO A 159 -5.05 27.77 -12.06
CA PRO A 159 -4.75 28.99 -11.29
C PRO A 159 -4.75 28.71 -9.78
N CYS A 160 -3.60 28.82 -9.11
CA CYS A 160 -3.44 28.36 -7.73
C CYS A 160 -4.26 29.16 -6.71
N HIS A 161 -4.54 30.43 -7.01
CA HIS A 161 -5.32 31.34 -6.16
C HIS A 161 -6.82 31.04 -6.14
N GLU A 162 -7.33 30.17 -7.02
CA GLU A 162 -8.74 29.79 -7.05
C GLU A 162 -9.07 28.60 -6.15
N TRP A 163 -8.09 28.04 -5.44
CA TRP A 163 -8.34 26.98 -4.48
C TRP A 163 -9.28 27.47 -3.37
N ASP A 164 -10.36 26.74 -3.12
CA ASP A 164 -11.30 27.07 -2.05
C ASP A 164 -10.71 26.59 -0.71
N THR A 165 -10.21 27.53 0.09
CA THR A 165 -9.62 27.26 1.41
C THR A 165 -10.67 26.89 2.47
N LEU A 166 -11.93 27.28 2.29
CA LEU A 166 -13.01 26.97 3.23
C LEU A 166 -13.47 25.52 3.06
N THR A 167 -13.61 25.07 1.82
CA THR A 167 -14.04 23.69 1.52
C THR A 167 -12.89 22.72 1.24
N SER A 168 -11.66 23.24 1.14
CA SER A 168 -10.46 22.49 0.75
C SER A 168 -10.64 21.75 -0.58
N LYS A 169 -11.16 22.45 -1.59
CA LYS A 169 -11.47 21.87 -2.91
C LYS A 169 -10.91 22.71 -4.06
N PRO A 170 -10.56 22.06 -5.19
CA PRO A 170 -10.14 22.77 -6.38
C PRO A 170 -11.30 23.52 -7.04
N SER A 171 -10.98 24.63 -7.69
CA SER A 171 -11.89 25.31 -8.61
C SER A 171 -12.20 24.44 -9.85
N PRO A 172 -13.26 24.73 -10.63
CA PRO A 172 -13.52 24.06 -11.89
C PRO A 172 -12.34 24.12 -12.88
N HIS A 173 -11.59 25.22 -12.89
CA HIS A 173 -10.42 25.41 -13.75
C HIS A 173 -9.25 24.52 -13.28
N GLN A 174 -8.98 24.52 -11.98
CA GLN A 174 -7.97 23.63 -11.39
C GLN A 174 -8.32 22.16 -11.65
N LEU A 175 -9.58 21.77 -11.48
CA LEU A 175 -10.03 20.41 -11.75
C LEU A 175 -9.82 20.01 -13.23
N GLY A 176 -10.04 20.93 -14.17
CA GLY A 176 -9.72 20.73 -15.58
C GLY A 176 -8.23 20.47 -15.81
N ASN A 177 -7.36 21.27 -15.18
CA ASN A 177 -5.91 21.11 -15.28
C ASN A 177 -5.40 19.83 -14.61
N LEU A 178 -5.97 19.44 -13.46
CA LEU A 178 -5.66 18.17 -12.79
C LEU A 178 -6.03 16.98 -13.67
N LYS A 179 -7.21 17.01 -14.31
CA LYS A 179 -7.62 15.97 -15.26
C LYS A 179 -6.69 15.88 -16.46
N ALA A 180 -6.27 17.02 -17.02
CA ALA A 180 -5.31 17.05 -18.11
C ALA A 180 -3.95 16.47 -17.69
N LYS A 181 -3.47 16.83 -16.49
CA LYS A 181 -2.23 16.30 -15.91
C LYS A 181 -2.31 14.79 -15.66
N GLN A 182 -3.43 14.32 -15.12
CA GLN A 182 -3.71 12.90 -14.91
C GLN A 182 -3.70 12.12 -16.22
N ALA A 183 -4.38 12.62 -17.26
CA ALA A 183 -4.38 12.02 -18.59
C ALA A 183 -2.97 11.99 -19.22
N ALA A 184 -2.18 13.05 -19.04
CA ALA A 184 -0.80 13.10 -19.52
C ALA A 184 0.08 12.03 -18.86
N ILE A 185 -0.03 11.86 -17.53
CA ILE A 185 0.70 10.82 -16.78
C ILE A 185 0.24 9.42 -17.23
N MET A 186 -1.07 9.19 -17.40
CA MET A 186 -1.57 7.93 -17.92
C MET A 186 -1.01 7.60 -19.30
N ALA A 187 -0.98 8.58 -20.22
CA ALA A 187 -0.47 8.39 -21.58
C ALA A 187 1.04 8.13 -21.61
N MET A 188 1.80 8.86 -20.79
CA MET A 188 3.26 8.80 -20.71
C MET A 188 3.75 7.50 -20.06
N PHE A 189 3.24 7.16 -18.88
CA PHE A 189 3.75 6.05 -18.09
C PHE A 189 3.00 4.74 -18.33
N LYS A 190 1.75 4.79 -18.80
CA LYS A 190 0.87 3.61 -18.98
C LYS A 190 0.83 2.74 -17.71
N PRO A 191 0.50 3.32 -16.54
CA PRO A 191 0.52 2.60 -15.28
C PRO A 191 -0.47 1.44 -15.28
N HIS A 192 -0.22 0.43 -14.43
CA HIS A 192 -1.15 -0.67 -14.24
C HIS A 192 -2.39 -0.22 -13.43
N HIS A 193 -2.17 0.67 -12.46
CA HIS A 193 -3.18 1.19 -11.55
C HIS A 193 -3.66 2.58 -11.95
N PRO A 194 -4.83 3.03 -11.46
CA PRO A 194 -5.29 4.41 -11.64
C PRO A 194 -4.27 5.42 -11.11
N VAL A 195 -4.19 6.60 -11.74
CA VAL A 195 -3.39 7.71 -11.23
C VAL A 195 -4.22 8.49 -10.22
N CYS A 196 -3.79 8.58 -8.96
CA CYS A 196 -4.49 9.34 -7.93
C CYS A 196 -4.10 10.82 -7.97
N VAL A 197 -5.02 11.70 -7.56
CA VAL A 197 -4.76 13.14 -7.45
C VAL A 197 -5.15 13.59 -6.05
N VAL A 198 -4.22 14.23 -5.34
CA VAL A 198 -4.37 14.57 -3.93
C VAL A 198 -3.72 15.91 -3.60
N SER A 199 -4.15 16.47 -2.47
CA SER A 199 -3.43 17.53 -1.77
C SER A 199 -3.17 17.06 -0.34
N ALA A 200 -1.94 16.63 -0.05
CA ALA A 200 -1.57 16.18 1.29
C ALA A 200 -1.65 17.32 2.34
N SER A 201 -1.48 18.59 1.94
CA SER A 201 -1.58 19.75 2.84
C SER A 201 -3.01 20.03 3.28
N THR A 202 -4.00 19.75 2.43
CA THR A 202 -5.42 20.04 2.69
C THR A 202 -6.25 18.80 2.96
N GLY A 203 -5.69 17.59 2.80
CA GLY A 203 -6.39 16.31 2.89
C GLY A 203 -7.28 15.98 1.68
N TRP A 204 -7.33 16.84 0.66
CA TRP A 204 -8.23 16.63 -0.49
C TRP A 204 -7.81 15.42 -1.32
N GLY A 205 -8.77 14.56 -1.66
CA GLY A 205 -8.54 13.36 -2.48
C GLY A 205 -7.84 12.19 -1.76
N ILE A 206 -7.45 12.35 -0.49
CA ILE A 206 -6.69 11.32 0.25
C ILE A 206 -7.54 10.07 0.50
N GLU A 207 -8.82 10.21 0.87
CA GLU A 207 -9.71 9.06 1.09
C GLU A 207 -9.86 8.18 -0.17
N ASP A 208 -10.12 8.80 -1.32
CA ASP A 208 -10.22 8.09 -2.61
C ASP A 208 -8.88 7.46 -3.00
N MET A 209 -7.76 8.13 -2.73
CA MET A 209 -6.43 7.58 -2.97
C MET A 209 -6.14 6.37 -2.08
N VAL A 210 -6.55 6.41 -0.80
CA VAL A 210 -6.43 5.26 0.12
C VAL A 210 -7.26 4.09 -0.38
N ALA A 211 -8.51 4.30 -0.82
CA ALA A 211 -9.33 3.24 -1.37
C ALA A 211 -8.64 2.56 -2.57
N ASN A 212 -8.08 3.34 -3.49
CA ASN A 212 -7.30 2.81 -4.61
C ASN A 212 -6.02 2.10 -4.14
N MET A 213 -5.31 2.65 -3.15
CA MET A 213 -4.12 2.06 -2.55
C MET A 213 -4.42 0.66 -1.99
N MET A 214 -5.54 0.50 -1.30
CA MET A 214 -5.97 -0.78 -0.74
C MET A 214 -6.17 -1.86 -1.81
N CYS A 215 -6.69 -1.47 -2.99
CA CYS A 215 -6.85 -2.38 -4.13
C CYS A 215 -5.53 -2.74 -4.83
N CYS A 216 -4.47 -1.95 -4.62
CA CYS A 216 -3.16 -2.19 -5.22
C CYS A 216 -2.27 -3.09 -4.36
N LEU A 217 -2.60 -3.25 -3.07
CA LEU A 217 -1.80 -4.03 -2.13
C LEU A 217 -1.95 -5.54 -2.39
N PRO A 218 -0.88 -6.34 -2.21
CA PRO A 218 -1.02 -7.78 -2.07
C PRO A 218 -1.96 -8.11 -0.92
N ASP A 219 -2.79 -9.15 -1.03
CA ASP A 219 -3.87 -9.33 -0.06
C ASP A 219 -3.37 -9.60 1.38
N ARG A 220 -2.15 -10.15 1.53
CA ARG A 220 -1.49 -10.33 2.83
C ARG A 220 -1.09 -9.00 3.51
N ALA A 221 -0.96 -7.93 2.73
CA ALA A 221 -0.48 -6.63 3.17
C ALA A 221 -1.61 -5.66 3.57
N ALA A 222 -2.83 -5.87 3.07
CA ALA A 222 -3.95 -4.95 3.27
C ALA A 222 -4.30 -4.76 4.75
N SER A 223 -4.50 -5.85 5.52
CA SER A 223 -4.93 -5.75 6.91
C SER A 223 -3.92 -5.01 7.80
N PRO A 224 -2.61 -5.35 7.79
CA PRO A 224 -1.65 -4.58 8.58
C PRO A 224 -1.59 -3.11 8.18
N VAL A 225 -1.70 -2.77 6.88
CA VAL A 225 -1.71 -1.36 6.43
C VAL A 225 -2.89 -0.59 7.04
N VAL A 226 -4.10 -1.15 7.03
CA VAL A 226 -5.28 -0.46 7.59
C VAL A 226 -5.13 -0.16 9.08
N THR A 227 -4.42 -1.01 9.84
CA THR A 227 -4.16 -0.75 11.27
C THR A 227 -3.26 0.47 11.52
N GLN A 228 -2.47 0.89 10.53
CA GLN A 228 -1.53 2.00 10.60
C GLN A 228 -2.06 3.28 9.95
N LEU A 229 -3.15 3.22 9.17
CA LEU A 229 -3.77 4.40 8.57
C LEU A 229 -4.33 5.36 9.62
N GLN A 230 -4.27 6.67 9.35
CA GLN A 230 -4.95 7.66 10.18
C GLN A 230 -6.43 7.32 10.37
N GLY A 231 -6.98 7.57 11.57
CA GLY A 231 -8.33 7.13 11.95
C GLY A 231 -9.43 7.55 10.97
N ARG A 232 -9.35 8.77 10.43
CA ARG A 232 -10.31 9.28 9.43
C ARG A 232 -10.29 8.49 8.12
N LEU A 233 -9.15 7.88 7.78
CA LEU A 233 -8.95 7.13 6.52
C LEU A 233 -9.37 5.66 6.63
N CYS A 234 -9.64 5.17 7.85
CA CYS A 234 -10.12 3.81 8.10
C CYS A 234 -11.64 3.69 7.86
N THR A 235 -12.11 4.09 6.68
CA THR A 235 -13.53 4.04 6.29
C THR A 235 -14.01 2.59 6.14
N GLU A 236 -15.32 2.36 6.18
CA GLU A 236 -15.87 1.00 6.00
C GLU A 236 -15.50 0.35 4.66
N PRO A 237 -15.50 1.05 3.51
CA PRO A 237 -14.99 0.48 2.26
C PRO A 237 -13.53 -0.01 2.37
N VAL A 238 -12.67 0.78 3.03
CA VAL A 238 -11.25 0.43 3.25
C VAL A 238 -11.11 -0.80 4.15
N LYS A 239 -11.88 -0.87 5.23
CA LYS A 239 -11.90 -2.05 6.12
C LYS A 239 -12.46 -3.28 5.43
N SER A 240 -13.54 -3.13 4.67
CA SER A 240 -14.13 -4.23 3.90
C SER A 240 -13.14 -4.80 2.91
N GLN A 241 -12.46 -3.95 2.14
CA GLN A 241 -11.43 -4.39 1.20
C GLN A 241 -10.30 -5.16 1.89
N ALA A 242 -9.84 -4.70 3.06
CA ALA A 242 -8.80 -5.40 3.83
C ALA A 242 -9.29 -6.73 4.43
N ARG A 243 -10.54 -6.78 4.89
CA ARG A 243 -11.20 -8.00 5.38
C ARG A 243 -11.31 -9.05 4.28
N ASP A 244 -11.75 -8.64 3.08
CA ASP A 244 -11.87 -9.52 1.92
C ASP A 244 -10.49 -10.03 1.48
N SER A 245 -9.51 -9.11 1.39
CA SER A 245 -8.11 -9.44 1.12
C SER A 245 -7.54 -10.46 2.11
N PHE A 246 -7.81 -10.31 3.41
CA PHE A 246 -7.38 -11.29 4.40
C PHE A 246 -8.01 -12.66 4.15
N GLY A 247 -9.31 -12.70 3.87
CA GLY A 247 -10.01 -13.93 3.49
C GLY A 247 -9.38 -14.60 2.26
N ASP A 248 -9.03 -13.83 1.24
CA ASP A 248 -8.42 -14.33 0.01
C ASP A 248 -6.98 -14.82 0.23
N ALA A 249 -6.20 -14.12 1.06
CA ALA A 249 -4.88 -14.56 1.50
C ALA A 249 -4.96 -15.89 2.27
N VAL A 250 -5.93 -16.04 3.17
CA VAL A 250 -6.21 -17.29 3.87
C VAL A 250 -6.62 -18.38 2.88
N GLY A 251 -7.50 -18.09 1.91
CA GLY A 251 -7.88 -19.02 0.85
C GLY A 251 -6.69 -19.57 0.07
N ARG A 252 -5.73 -18.71 -0.30
CA ARG A 252 -4.51 -19.13 -1.02
C ARG A 252 -3.60 -20.06 -0.23
N VAL A 253 -3.65 -20.02 1.10
CA VAL A 253 -2.94 -21.01 1.94
C VAL A 253 -3.43 -22.42 1.62
N PHE A 254 -4.75 -22.59 1.44
CA PHE A 254 -5.37 -23.86 1.07
C PHE A 254 -5.13 -24.20 -0.40
N ASP A 255 -5.20 -23.23 -1.31
CA ASP A 255 -4.96 -23.48 -2.75
C ASP A 255 -3.55 -24.03 -2.98
N THR A 256 -2.57 -23.49 -2.24
CA THR A 256 -1.19 -24.00 -2.25
C THR A 256 -1.13 -25.44 -1.74
N ALA A 257 -1.84 -25.76 -0.66
CA ALA A 257 -1.90 -27.12 -0.14
C ALA A 257 -2.57 -28.09 -1.12
N GLU A 258 -3.68 -27.69 -1.76
CA GLU A 258 -4.42 -28.49 -2.74
C GLU A 258 -3.60 -28.80 -4.00
N SER A 259 -2.82 -27.81 -4.47
CA SER A 259 -1.98 -27.95 -5.66
C SER A 259 -0.86 -29.00 -5.52
N SER A 260 -0.59 -29.47 -4.30
CA SER A 260 0.35 -30.56 -4.05
C SER A 260 -0.09 -31.85 -4.78
N SER A 261 0.81 -32.38 -5.61
CA SER A 261 0.60 -33.61 -6.37
C SER A 261 0.49 -34.86 -5.48
N PHE A 262 0.98 -34.79 -4.25
CA PHE A 262 1.06 -35.91 -3.33
C PHE A 262 -0.22 -36.19 -2.52
N LEU A 263 -1.26 -35.36 -2.66
CA LEU A 263 -2.50 -35.51 -1.89
C LEU A 263 -3.54 -36.37 -2.63
N PRO A 264 -4.12 -37.40 -1.99
CA PRO A 264 -5.23 -38.17 -2.54
C PRO A 264 -6.45 -37.29 -2.85
N ALA A 265 -7.20 -37.64 -3.91
CA ALA A 265 -8.39 -36.90 -4.33
C ALA A 265 -9.45 -36.69 -3.21
N PRO A 266 -9.75 -37.68 -2.35
CA PRO A 266 -10.69 -37.48 -1.23
C PRO A 266 -10.23 -36.37 -0.27
N LEU A 267 -8.93 -36.29 0.00
CA LEU A 267 -8.36 -35.29 0.91
C LEU A 267 -8.41 -33.88 0.29
N LYS A 268 -8.22 -33.75 -1.03
CA LYS A 268 -8.40 -32.47 -1.74
C LYS A 268 -9.83 -31.94 -1.62
N THR A 269 -10.83 -32.81 -1.71
CA THR A 269 -12.23 -32.41 -1.50
C THR A 269 -12.49 -31.91 -0.08
N VAL A 270 -11.93 -32.58 0.94
CA VAL A 270 -12.02 -32.11 2.33
C VAL A 270 -11.34 -30.75 2.50
N ILE A 271 -10.14 -30.57 1.92
CA ILE A 271 -9.40 -29.29 1.96
C ILE A 271 -10.24 -28.14 1.39
N ARG A 272 -10.94 -28.35 0.26
CA ARG A 272 -11.83 -27.32 -0.32
C ARG A 272 -13.00 -26.99 0.59
N SER A 273 -13.67 -28.00 1.15
CA SER A 273 -14.79 -27.76 2.07
C SER A 273 -14.34 -27.00 3.32
N VAL A 274 -13.16 -27.31 3.84
CA VAL A 274 -12.59 -26.63 5.01
C VAL A 274 -12.15 -25.21 4.67
N ARG A 275 -11.56 -24.99 3.47
CA ARG A 275 -11.15 -23.67 2.98
C ARG A 275 -12.29 -22.67 3.08
N ASP A 276 -13.47 -22.99 2.55
CA ASP A 276 -14.57 -22.03 2.51
C ASP A 276 -15.09 -21.68 3.92
N ALA A 277 -15.14 -22.68 4.82
CA ALA A 277 -15.48 -22.45 6.23
C ALA A 277 -14.43 -21.57 6.93
N VAL A 278 -13.14 -21.82 6.70
CA VAL A 278 -12.04 -21.06 7.31
C VAL A 278 -11.97 -19.64 6.76
N VAL A 279 -12.19 -19.43 5.45
CA VAL A 279 -12.25 -18.08 4.84
C VAL A 279 -13.43 -17.29 5.42
N SER A 280 -14.59 -17.91 5.59
CA SER A 280 -15.75 -17.28 6.23
C SER A 280 -15.44 -16.84 7.67
N VAL A 281 -14.83 -17.74 8.47
CA VAL A 281 -14.37 -17.41 9.82
C VAL A 281 -13.34 -16.28 9.80
N ALA A 282 -12.37 -16.32 8.88
CA ALA A 282 -11.32 -15.31 8.77
C ALA A 282 -11.89 -13.90 8.57
N ARG A 283 -12.91 -13.76 7.72
CA ARG A 283 -13.61 -12.49 7.50
C ARG A 283 -14.40 -12.08 8.75
N ALA A 284 -15.07 -13.02 9.41
CA ALA A 284 -15.90 -12.73 10.60
C ALA A 284 -15.07 -12.28 11.82
N VAL A 285 -13.88 -12.86 12.03
CA VAL A 285 -13.01 -12.52 13.18
C VAL A 285 -11.96 -11.46 12.86
N TRP A 286 -11.95 -10.92 11.64
CA TRP A 286 -10.92 -9.98 11.16
C TRP A 286 -10.73 -8.79 12.09
N ASP A 287 -11.82 -8.15 12.50
CA ASP A 287 -11.76 -6.99 13.40
C ASP A 287 -11.12 -7.34 14.75
N TRP A 288 -11.35 -8.54 15.30
CA TRP A 288 -10.73 -8.97 16.56
C TRP A 288 -9.23 -9.30 16.44
N ILE A 289 -8.80 -9.69 15.24
CA ILE A 289 -7.38 -9.96 14.95
C ILE A 289 -6.60 -8.66 14.80
N PHE A 290 -7.19 -7.66 14.13
CA PHE A 290 -6.48 -6.44 13.73
C PHE A 290 -6.77 -5.20 14.59
N PHE A 291 -7.84 -5.19 15.41
CA PHE A 291 -8.23 -4.07 16.30
C PHE A 291 -8.57 -4.52 17.73
#